data_AF-A0A944GZ33-F1
#
_entry.id   AF-A0A944GZ33-F1
#
_cell.length_a   1.000
_cell.length_b   1.000
_cell.length_c   1.000
_cell.angle_alpha   90.00
_cell.angle_beta   90.00
_cell.angle_gamma   90.00
#
_symmetry.space_group_name_H-M   'P 1'
#
loop_
_entity.id
_entity.type
_entity.pdbx_description
1 polymer ?
#
loop_
_entity_poly.entity_id
_entity_poly.type
_entity_poly.pdbx_seq_one_letter_code
_entity_poly.pdbx_strand_id
1 'polypeptide(L)'
;MVEPLTGAVIVSLSFSEAIKEGGKFAVKGVADTFTRLVSTIRQKLTTEGMEGLLIRAEKDPNEKNKLQLQDELQEYINADEIFANQLKLLVEELKTQDPKIRQVILSGIELTGDLQAQNITQKTSESGGSVDQEMLTNIKANNIIIGDLTQEG
;
A
#
# COMPACT_ATOMS: atom_id res chain seq x y z
N MET A 1 -15.50 -4.69 -7.86
CA MET A 1 -14.28 -4.57 -8.68
C MET A 1 -13.11 -5.02 -7.79
N VAL A 2 -12.26 -5.92 -8.25
CA VAL A 2 -11.04 -6.29 -7.49
C VAL A 2 -10.03 -5.19 -7.76
N GLU A 3 -9.52 -4.54 -6.71
CA GLU A 3 -8.50 -3.49 -6.87
C GLU A 3 -7.24 -4.07 -7.54
N PRO A 4 -6.69 -3.42 -8.57
CA PRO A 4 -5.46 -3.87 -9.19
C PRO A 4 -4.29 -3.73 -8.22
N LEU A 5 -3.41 -4.73 -8.17
CA LEU A 5 -2.16 -4.64 -7.43
C LEU A 5 -1.20 -3.70 -8.18
N THR A 6 -0.70 -2.67 -7.51
CA THR A 6 0.26 -1.71 -8.09
C THR A 6 1.54 -1.65 -7.25
N GLY A 7 2.65 -1.22 -7.86
CA GLY A 7 3.90 -0.95 -7.13
C GLY A 7 3.70 0.06 -6.01
N ALA A 8 2.83 1.04 -6.23
CA ALA A 8 2.52 2.11 -5.27
C ALA A 8 1.82 1.57 -4.01
N VAL A 9 0.90 0.61 -4.16
CA VAL A 9 0.27 -0.12 -3.05
C VAL A 9 1.33 -0.87 -2.23
N ILE A 10 2.25 -1.57 -2.91
CA ILE A 10 3.30 -2.34 -2.24
C ILE A 10 4.27 -1.44 -1.47
N VAL A 11 4.71 -0.34 -2.07
CA VAL A 11 5.59 0.63 -1.40
C VAL A 11 4.87 1.27 -0.21
N SER A 12 3.62 1.69 -0.38
CA SER A 12 2.83 2.29 0.70
C SER A 12 2.67 1.35 1.89
N LEU A 13 2.41 0.07 1.65
CA LEU A 13 2.40 -0.96 2.70
C LEU A 13 3.78 -1.10 3.35
N SER A 14 4.84 -1.26 2.56
CA SER A 14 6.20 -1.50 3.06
C SER A 14 6.74 -0.38 3.95
N PHE A 15 6.28 0.85 3.74
CA PHE A 15 6.71 2.04 4.48
C PHE A 15 5.65 2.62 5.42
N SER A 16 4.49 1.98 5.54
CA SER A 16 3.41 2.49 6.38
C SER A 16 3.83 2.59 7.84
N GLU A 17 3.77 3.81 8.39
CA GLU A 17 3.96 4.06 9.82
C GLU A 17 2.87 3.41 10.66
N ALA A 18 1.66 3.19 10.11
CA ALA A 18 0.65 2.40 10.81
C ALA A 18 1.17 0.99 11.16
N ILE A 19 2.01 0.40 10.29
CA ILE A 19 2.67 -0.89 10.52
C ILE A 19 3.93 -0.73 11.39
N LYS A 20 4.71 0.35 11.23
CA LYS A 20 5.98 0.59 11.96
C LYS A 20 5.84 1.16 13.37
N GLU A 21 4.95 2.12 13.59
CA GLU A 21 4.56 2.64 14.91
C GLU A 21 3.59 1.70 15.65
N GLY A 22 3.22 0.59 14.99
CA GLY A 22 2.30 -0.42 15.45
C GLY A 22 2.85 -1.36 16.53
N GLY A 23 3.10 -0.84 17.74
CA GLY A 23 2.88 -1.63 18.96
C GLY A 23 1.45 -2.20 19.06
N LYS A 24 0.54 -1.77 18.16
CA LYS A 24 -0.85 -2.20 18.01
C LYS A 24 -1.09 -3.32 16.98
N PHE A 25 -0.09 -3.71 16.18
CA PHE A 25 -0.17 -4.88 15.27
C PHE A 25 0.41 -6.16 15.90
N ALA A 26 0.46 -6.22 17.24
CA ALA A 26 0.91 -7.38 18.01
C ALA A 26 0.05 -8.66 17.84
N VAL A 27 -0.85 -8.70 16.86
CA VAL A 27 -1.45 -9.94 16.39
C VAL A 27 -0.41 -10.61 15.51
N LYS A 28 0.25 -11.63 16.07
CA LYS A 28 1.34 -12.41 15.45
C LYS A 28 1.17 -12.67 13.94
N GLY A 29 -0.05 -12.93 13.48
CA GLY A 29 -0.36 -13.15 12.06
C GLY A 29 -0.03 -11.99 11.12
N VAL A 30 -0.29 -10.73 11.50
CA VAL A 30 -0.04 -9.57 10.63
C VAL A 30 1.46 -9.33 10.43
N ALA A 31 2.23 -9.43 11.53
CA ALA A 31 3.68 -9.28 11.48
C ALA A 31 4.34 -10.37 10.62
N ASP A 32 3.84 -11.61 10.71
CA ASP A 32 4.33 -12.74 9.90
C ASP A 32 4.02 -12.51 8.40
N THR A 33 2.80 -12.11 8.05
CA THR A 33 2.41 -11.84 6.66
C THR A 33 3.14 -10.63 6.09
N PHE A 34 3.38 -9.58 6.88
CA PHE A 34 4.20 -8.44 6.46
C PHE A 34 5.66 -8.83 6.24
N THR A 35 6.23 -9.65 7.12
CA THR A 35 7.59 -10.17 6.95
C THR A 35 7.72 -10.98 5.67
N ARG A 36 6.70 -11.79 5.33
CA ARG A 36 6.64 -12.52 4.06
C ARG A 36 6.57 -11.56 2.87
N LEU A 37 5.75 -10.51 2.93
CA LEU A 37 5.66 -9.49 1.88
C LEU A 37 7.03 -8.86 1.58
N VAL A 38 7.70 -8.34 2.62
CA VAL A 38 9.03 -7.72 2.48
C VAL A 38 10.07 -8.72 1.98
N SER A 39 10.02 -9.96 2.46
CA SER A 39 10.95 -11.02 2.02
C SER A 39 10.76 -11.38 0.55
N THR A 40 9.52 -11.48 0.07
CA THR A 40 9.19 -11.73 -1.35
C THR A 40 9.72 -10.61 -2.23
N ILE A 41 9.53 -9.34 -1.83
CA ILE A 41 10.05 -8.17 -2.55
C ILE A 41 11.58 -8.20 -2.60
N ARG A 42 12.24 -8.42 -1.45
CA ARG A 42 13.69 -8.49 -1.35
C ARG A 42 14.26 -9.60 -2.22
N GLN A 43 13.65 -10.80 -2.20
CA GLN A 43 14.07 -11.92 -3.02
C GLN A 43 13.98 -11.61 -4.52
N LYS A 44 12.86 -11.02 -4.97
CA LYS A 44 12.69 -10.61 -6.37
C LYS A 44 13.78 -9.62 -6.76
N LEU A 45 13.95 -8.54 -5.99
CA LEU A 45 14.97 -7.53 -6.26
C LEU A 45 16.39 -8.11 -6.28
N THR A 46 16.74 -9.00 -5.34
CA THR A 46 18.05 -9.67 -5.35
C THR A 46 18.24 -10.56 -6.59
N THR A 47 17.19 -11.26 -7.02
CA THR A 47 17.25 -12.12 -8.22
C THR A 47 17.52 -11.30 -9.48
N GLU A 48 16.96 -10.09 -9.55
CA GLU A 48 17.12 -9.17 -10.67
C GLU A 48 18.34 -8.22 -10.52
N GLY A 49 19.11 -8.33 -9.43
CA GLY A 49 20.29 -7.48 -9.15
C GLY A 49 19.97 -6.04 -8.74
N MET A 50 18.76 -5.82 -8.22
CA MET A 50 18.18 -4.50 -7.89
C MET A 50 17.94 -4.31 -6.38
N GLU A 51 18.54 -5.14 -5.51
CA GLU A 51 18.36 -5.06 -4.04
C GLU A 51 18.73 -3.70 -3.45
N GLY A 52 19.61 -2.96 -4.13
CA GLY A 52 20.01 -1.61 -3.74
C GLY A 52 18.85 -0.61 -3.70
N LEU A 53 17.77 -0.82 -4.47
CA LEU A 53 16.58 0.03 -4.41
C LEU A 53 15.87 -0.06 -3.07
N LEU A 54 15.58 -1.28 -2.61
CA LEU A 54 14.93 -1.50 -1.33
C LEU A 54 15.81 -0.99 -0.17
N ILE A 55 17.11 -1.29 -0.20
CA ILE A 55 18.04 -0.84 0.85
C ILE A 55 18.08 0.70 0.93
N ARG A 56 18.08 1.40 -0.21
CA ARG A 56 18.06 2.87 -0.24
C ARG A 56 16.77 3.41 0.34
N ALA A 57 15.62 2.87 -0.06
CA ALA A 57 14.33 3.31 0.45
C ALA A 57 14.15 2.98 1.94
N GLU A 58 14.67 1.85 2.43
CA GLU A 58 14.68 1.49 3.86
C GLU A 58 15.54 2.45 4.70
N LYS A 59 16.71 2.84 4.20
CA LYS A 59 17.64 3.74 4.91
C LYS A 59 17.20 5.21 4.90
N ASP A 60 16.62 5.64 3.78
CA ASP A 60 16.18 7.02 3.57
C ASP A 60 14.85 7.01 2.79
N PRO A 61 13.70 6.92 3.49
CA PRO A 61 12.37 6.75 2.87
C PRO A 61 11.80 8.06 2.30
N ASN A 62 12.64 8.87 1.65
CA ASN A 62 12.20 10.05 0.90
C ASN A 62 11.40 9.67 -0.36
N GLU A 63 10.65 10.62 -0.91
CA GLU A 63 9.79 10.41 -2.09
C GLU A 63 10.53 9.84 -3.29
N LYS A 64 11.73 10.36 -3.58
CA LYS A 64 12.53 9.90 -4.72
C LYS A 64 12.88 8.41 -4.60
N ASN A 65 13.33 7.97 -3.43
CA ASN A 65 13.70 6.58 -3.21
C ASN A 65 12.47 5.65 -3.24
N LYS A 66 11.32 6.13 -2.73
CA LYS A 66 10.04 5.40 -2.79
C LYS A 66 9.53 5.26 -4.24
N LEU A 67 9.57 6.33 -5.03
CA LEU A 67 9.16 6.31 -6.44
C LEU A 67 10.03 5.37 -7.28
N GLN A 68 11.36 5.42 -7.10
CA GLN A 68 12.25 4.50 -7.80
C GLN A 68 11.97 3.03 -7.49
N LEU A 69 11.70 2.71 -6.22
CA LEU A 69 11.30 1.36 -5.83
C LEU A 69 9.92 0.98 -6.39
N GLN A 70 8.97 1.92 -6.37
CA GLN A 70 7.63 1.73 -6.89
C GLN A 70 7.64 1.40 -8.38
N ASP A 71 8.36 2.20 -9.17
CA ASP A 71 8.42 2.03 -10.63
C ASP A 71 8.99 0.64 -10.99
N GLU A 72 10.10 0.26 -10.35
CA GLU A 72 10.70 -1.07 -10.56
C GLU A 72 9.75 -2.21 -10.14
N LEU A 73 9.08 -2.08 -8.99
CA LEU A 73 8.12 -3.08 -8.55
C LEU A 73 6.92 -3.17 -9.49
N GLN A 74 6.48 -2.05 -10.07
CA GLN A 74 5.41 -2.03 -11.06
C GLN A 74 5.83 -2.77 -12.33
N GLU A 75 7.07 -2.58 -12.80
CA GLU A 75 7.62 -3.33 -13.93
C GLU A 75 7.61 -4.84 -13.66
N TYR A 76 8.04 -5.29 -12.49
CA TYR A 76 8.00 -6.71 -12.14
C TYR A 76 6.59 -7.26 -11.96
N ILE A 77 5.66 -6.49 -11.37
CA ILE A 77 4.25 -6.89 -11.28
C ILE A 77 3.65 -7.08 -12.67
N ASN A 78 4.01 -6.22 -13.63
CA ASN A 78 3.51 -6.31 -15.00
C ASN A 78 4.16 -7.45 -15.80
N ALA A 79 5.43 -7.74 -15.54
CA ALA A 79 6.21 -8.71 -16.32
C ALA A 79 6.17 -10.14 -15.75
N ASP A 80 5.95 -10.31 -14.45
CA ASP A 80 6.02 -11.60 -13.74
C ASP A 80 4.69 -11.88 -13.01
N GLU A 81 3.81 -12.61 -13.68
CA GLU A 81 2.49 -12.96 -13.15
C GLU A 81 2.56 -13.79 -11.85
N ILE A 82 3.59 -14.62 -11.68
CA ILE A 82 3.77 -15.44 -10.49
C ILE A 82 4.09 -14.52 -9.30
N PHE A 83 5.04 -13.62 -9.48
CA PHE A 83 5.38 -12.61 -8.48
C PHE A 83 4.18 -11.72 -8.14
N ALA A 84 3.46 -11.22 -9.15
CA ALA A 84 2.26 -10.40 -8.95
C ALA A 84 1.19 -11.14 -8.13
N ASN A 85 0.94 -12.41 -8.44
CA ASN A 85 -0.06 -13.22 -7.72
C ASN A 85 0.37 -13.49 -6.27
N GLN A 86 1.65 -13.74 -6.01
CA GLN A 86 2.17 -13.91 -4.65
C GLN A 86 1.96 -12.65 -3.81
N LEU A 87 2.33 -11.49 -4.36
CA LEU A 87 2.11 -10.20 -3.69
C LEU A 87 0.63 -9.93 -3.46
N LYS A 88 -0.23 -10.22 -4.44
CA LYS A 88 -1.68 -10.03 -4.32
C LYS A 88 -2.27 -10.85 -3.17
N LEU A 89 -1.88 -12.11 -3.04
CA LEU A 89 -2.35 -12.97 -1.95
C LEU A 89 -1.92 -12.43 -0.58
N LEU A 90 -0.68 -11.97 -0.45
CA LEU A 90 -0.17 -11.39 0.80
C LEU A 90 -0.88 -10.09 1.14
N VAL A 91 -1.14 -9.24 0.16
CA VAL A 91 -1.87 -7.98 0.36
C VAL A 91 -3.32 -8.23 0.78
N GLU A 92 -4.01 -9.18 0.14
CA GLU A 92 -5.38 -9.54 0.54
C GLU A 92 -5.40 -10.19 1.93
N GLU A 93 -4.42 -11.04 2.26
CA GLU A 93 -4.28 -11.60 3.61
C GLU A 93 -4.13 -10.48 4.65
N LEU A 94 -3.26 -9.48 4.40
CA LEU A 94 -3.12 -8.32 5.28
C LEU A 94 -4.41 -7.49 5.40
N LYS A 95 -5.15 -7.26 4.29
CA LYS A 95 -6.46 -6.57 4.31
C LYS A 95 -7.48 -7.28 5.20
N THR A 96 -7.50 -8.62 5.17
CA THR A 96 -8.44 -9.41 5.98
C THR A 96 -8.09 -9.41 7.46
N GLN A 97 -6.80 -9.27 7.78
CA GLN A 97 -6.31 -9.31 9.16
C GLN A 97 -6.44 -7.95 9.85
N ASP A 98 -6.40 -6.83 9.13
CA ASP A 98 -6.60 -5.50 9.71
C ASP A 98 -7.32 -4.49 8.78
N PRO A 99 -8.48 -3.95 9.20
CA PRO A 99 -9.21 -2.92 8.45
C PRO A 99 -8.43 -1.63 8.16
N LYS A 100 -7.44 -1.26 8.99
CA LYS A 100 -6.57 -0.10 8.77
C LYS A 100 -5.61 -0.32 7.62
N ILE A 101 -5.16 -1.56 7.41
CA ILE A 101 -4.33 -1.89 6.23
C ILE A 101 -5.14 -1.69 4.94
N ARG A 102 -6.44 -2.03 4.96
CA ARG A 102 -7.33 -1.73 3.85
C ARG A 102 -7.39 -0.23 3.53
N GLN A 103 -7.32 0.64 4.55
CA GLN A 103 -7.28 2.10 4.35
C GLN A 103 -5.93 2.56 3.76
N VAL A 104 -4.81 2.02 4.23
CA VAL A 104 -3.45 2.32 3.70
C VAL A 104 -3.31 1.96 2.22
N ILE A 105 -3.97 0.90 1.77
CA ILE A 105 -3.90 0.48 0.36
C ILE A 105 -4.61 1.48 -0.56
N LEU A 106 -5.67 2.13 -0.07
CA LEU A 106 -6.39 3.16 -0.82
C LEU A 106 -5.60 4.47 -0.93
N SER A 107 -4.75 4.80 0.05
CA SER A 107 -3.89 5.98 -0.03
C SER A 107 -2.65 5.78 -0.91
N GLY A 108 -2.25 4.52 -1.15
CA GLY A 108 -1.09 4.20 -1.97
C GLY A 108 -1.33 4.11 -3.47
N ILE A 109 -2.50 4.48 -4.00
CA ILE A 109 -2.79 4.36 -5.43
C ILE A 109 -2.39 5.66 -6.15
N GLU A 110 -1.24 5.66 -6.82
CA GLU A 110 -0.92 6.68 -7.84
C GLU A 110 -1.61 6.31 -9.16
N LEU A 111 -2.61 7.10 -9.56
CA LEU A 111 -3.29 6.97 -10.85
C LEU A 111 -2.74 7.99 -11.82
N THR A 112 -1.85 7.59 -12.74
CA THR A 112 -1.30 8.48 -13.80
C THR A 112 -2.32 8.88 -14.90
N GLY A 113 -3.61 8.62 -14.68
CA GLY A 113 -4.73 9.00 -15.54
C GLY A 113 -5.77 9.85 -14.79
N ASP A 114 -7.03 9.80 -15.22
CA ASP A 114 -8.13 10.43 -14.48
C ASP A 114 -8.55 9.52 -13.30
N LEU A 115 -8.61 10.07 -12.09
CA LEU A 115 -9.22 9.39 -10.94
C LEU A 115 -10.72 9.70 -10.94
N GLN A 116 -11.54 8.66 -11.13
CA GLN A 116 -12.99 8.74 -10.94
C GLN A 116 -13.40 7.87 -9.75
N ALA A 117 -13.66 8.52 -8.62
CA ALA A 117 -14.29 7.91 -7.46
C ALA A 117 -15.77 8.30 -7.46
N GLN A 118 -16.69 7.32 -7.51
CA GLN A 118 -18.13 7.61 -7.49
C GLN A 118 -18.55 8.22 -6.15
N ASN A 119 -18.62 7.43 -5.08
CA ASN A 119 -18.89 7.93 -3.73
C ASN A 119 -17.88 7.33 -2.75
N ILE A 120 -17.36 8.14 -1.85
CA ILE A 120 -16.50 7.71 -0.76
C ILE A 120 -17.32 7.79 0.52
N THR A 121 -17.72 6.63 1.03
CA THR A 121 -18.40 6.53 2.33
C THR A 121 -17.41 6.00 3.36
N GLN A 122 -17.12 6.83 4.34
CA GLN A 122 -16.25 6.48 5.45
C GLN A 122 -17.09 6.19 6.68
N LYS A 123 -16.94 4.98 7.22
CA LYS A 123 -17.58 4.57 8.48
C LYS A 123 -16.52 4.40 9.54
N THR A 124 -16.64 5.13 10.63
CA THR A 124 -15.83 4.88 11.84
C THR A 124 -16.54 3.87 12.72
N SER A 125 -15.79 2.92 13.28
CA SER A 125 -16.34 1.88 14.18
C SER A 125 -16.06 2.16 15.67
N GLU A 126 -15.48 3.32 16.01
CA GLU A 126 -15.12 3.65 17.39
C GLU A 126 -15.69 5.02 17.79
N SER A 127 -16.74 4.97 18.61
CA SER A 127 -17.30 6.13 19.30
C SER A 127 -16.37 6.51 20.45
N GLY A 128 -15.42 7.43 20.23
CA GLY A 128 -14.71 8.07 21.36
C GLY A 128 -13.25 8.47 21.19
N GLY A 129 -12.62 8.30 20.02
CA GLY A 129 -11.27 8.81 19.78
C GLY A 129 -11.24 9.76 18.59
N SER A 130 -10.47 10.84 18.66
CA SER A 130 -10.05 11.57 17.45
C SER A 130 -9.29 10.58 16.57
N VAL A 131 -9.94 10.09 15.52
CA VAL A 131 -9.28 9.33 14.47
C VAL A 131 -8.90 10.36 13.41
N ASP A 132 -7.61 10.71 13.35
CA ASP A 132 -7.08 11.42 12.19
C ASP A 132 -7.19 10.47 10.99
N GLN A 133 -8.08 10.81 10.06
CA GLN A 133 -8.33 10.03 8.86
C GLN A 133 -7.74 10.76 7.66
N GLU A 134 -6.65 10.21 7.14
CA GLU A 134 -6.08 10.62 5.86
C GLU A 134 -6.61 9.73 4.75
N MET A 135 -7.25 10.32 3.74
CA MET A 135 -7.68 9.64 2.51
C MET A 135 -7.05 10.31 1.31
N LEU A 136 -6.77 9.51 0.28
CA LEU A 136 -6.29 9.99 -1.02
C LEU A 136 -5.01 10.86 -0.91
N THR A 137 -4.08 10.49 -0.03
CA THR A 137 -2.79 11.18 0.07
C THR A 137 -1.88 10.75 -1.08
N ASN A 138 -1.02 11.65 -1.55
CA ASN A 138 -0.04 11.39 -2.62
C ASN A 138 -0.64 10.99 -3.99
N ILE A 139 -1.83 11.47 -4.36
CA ILE A 139 -2.41 11.19 -5.68
C ILE A 139 -1.88 12.17 -6.73
N LYS A 140 -1.28 11.61 -7.80
CA LYS A 140 -0.89 12.34 -9.01
C LYS A 140 -1.75 11.89 -10.20
N ALA A 141 -2.83 12.61 -10.48
CA ALA A 141 -3.79 12.35 -11.55
C ALA A 141 -3.94 13.55 -12.49
N ASN A 142 -4.35 13.31 -13.75
CA ASN A 142 -4.63 14.39 -14.71
C ASN A 142 -5.92 15.15 -14.32
N ASN A 143 -6.97 14.40 -13.95
CA ASN A 143 -8.18 14.94 -13.35
C ASN A 143 -8.56 14.10 -12.13
N ILE A 144 -9.15 14.75 -11.12
CA ILE A 144 -9.72 14.08 -9.94
C ILE A 144 -11.22 14.42 -9.91
N ILE A 145 -12.06 13.39 -10.06
CA ILE A 145 -13.51 13.49 -9.95
C ILE A 145 -13.91 12.62 -8.77
N ILE A 146 -14.44 13.26 -7.74
CA ILE A 146 -15.02 12.62 -6.56
C ILE A 146 -16.49 13.04 -6.55
N GLY A 147 -17.43 12.09 -6.48
CA GLY A 147 -18.82 12.41 -6.16
C GLY A 147 -18.94 12.73 -4.67
N ASP A 148 -19.84 12.07 -3.96
CA ASP A 148 -20.09 12.44 -2.56
C ASP A 148 -19.05 11.84 -1.62
N LEU A 149 -18.42 12.68 -0.81
CA LEU A 149 -17.65 12.28 0.36
C LEU A 149 -18.56 12.36 1.59
N THR A 150 -18.97 11.20 2.11
CA THR A 150 -19.81 11.11 3.30
C THR A 150 -19.01 10.49 4.44
N GLN A 151 -18.90 11.23 5.55
CA GLN A 151 -18.32 10.73 6.79
C GLN A 151 -19.45 10.41 7.76
N GLU A 152 -19.56 9.14 8.16
CA GLU A 152 -20.50 8.66 9.17
C GLU A 152 -19.73 8.33 10.45
N GLY A 153 -20.06 9.05 11.54
CA GLY A 153 -19.50 8.90 12.89
C GLY A 153 -20.09 7.73 13.67
#